data_AF-F1A7R9-F1
#
_entry.id   AF-F1A7R9-F1
#
_cell.length_a   1.000
_cell.length_b   1.000
_cell.length_c   1.000
_cell.angle_alpha   90.00
_cell.angle_beta   90.00
_cell.angle_gamma   90.00
#
_symmetry.space_group_name_H-M   'P 1'
#
loop_
_entity.id
_entity.type
_entity.pdbx_description
1 polymer ?
#
loop_
_entity_poly.entity_id
_entity_poly.type
_entity_poly.pdbx_seq_one_letter_code
_entity_poly.pdbx_strand_id
1 'polypeptide(L)'
;MQLFLATAALFASLALAQDLSQINNLPPCGKTCINNMLALAPSLGCANNNITCLCTNMNFGFGVRDCASESCPKDVDTSQIISVGTGFC
;
A
#
# COMPACT_ATOMS: atom_id res chain seq x y z
N MET A 1 -17.74 39.85 -10.38
CA MET A 1 -16.66 40.37 -9.53
C MET A 1 -16.98 40.04 -8.09
N GLN A 2 -16.41 38.95 -7.58
CA GLN A 2 -16.16 38.78 -6.15
C GLN A 2 -14.76 38.17 -6.03
N LEU A 3 -13.80 39.08 -5.86
CA LEU A 3 -12.53 38.83 -5.19
C LEU A 3 -12.86 38.23 -3.82
N PHE A 4 -12.15 37.20 -3.34
CA PHE A 4 -11.61 37.15 -1.97
C PHE A 4 -10.68 35.92 -1.82
N LEU A 5 -9.40 36.25 -1.59
CA LEU A 5 -8.44 35.57 -0.72
C LEU A 5 -7.80 34.25 -1.21
N ALA A 6 -6.59 34.43 -1.74
CA ALA A 6 -5.53 33.42 -1.73
C ALA A 6 -5.25 32.97 -0.29
N THR A 7 -5.56 31.73 0.03
CA THR A 7 -5.02 31.04 1.20
C THR A 7 -3.85 30.18 0.75
N ALA A 8 -2.64 30.71 0.96
CA ALA A 8 -1.49 29.86 1.17
C ALA A 8 -1.74 29.03 2.44
N ALA A 9 -1.80 27.71 2.31
CA ALA A 9 -1.89 26.83 3.47
C ALA A 9 -1.07 25.55 3.21
N LEU A 10 0.11 25.58 3.82
CA LEU A 10 0.74 24.47 4.54
C LEU A 10 1.21 23.30 3.69
N PHE A 11 2.52 23.05 3.72
CA PHE A 11 3.07 21.72 3.49
C PHE A 11 2.34 20.77 4.44
N ALA A 12 1.35 20.05 3.92
CA ALA A 12 0.75 18.94 4.62
C ALA A 12 1.88 17.92 4.79
N SER A 13 2.39 17.79 6.01
CA SER A 13 3.01 16.55 6.43
C SER A 13 1.98 15.46 6.16
N LEU A 14 2.18 14.73 5.06
CA LEU A 14 1.39 13.56 4.70
C LEU A 14 1.66 12.50 5.77
N ALA A 15 0.95 12.58 6.89
CA ALA A 15 0.74 11.42 7.71
C ALA A 15 -0.07 10.47 6.83
N LEU A 16 0.61 9.46 6.27
CA LEU A 16 -0.02 8.37 5.53
C LEU A 16 -0.94 7.64 6.51
N ALA A 17 -2.18 8.10 6.64
CA ALA A 17 -3.23 7.37 7.30
C ALA A 17 -3.53 6.17 6.40
N GLN A 18 -2.86 5.05 6.66
CA GLN A 18 -2.96 3.88 5.81
C GLN A 18 -4.35 3.28 5.96
N ASP A 19 -5.10 3.27 4.86
CA ASP A 19 -6.48 2.79 4.83
C ASP A 19 -6.51 1.24 4.86
N LEU A 20 -6.50 0.70 6.07
CA LEU A 20 -6.60 -0.74 6.31
C LEU A 20 -7.97 -1.31 5.88
N SER A 21 -8.99 -0.46 5.68
CA SER A 21 -10.32 -0.91 5.25
C SER A 21 -10.28 -1.51 3.83
N GLN A 22 -9.43 -0.98 2.95
CA GLN A 22 -9.25 -1.51 1.60
C GLN A 22 -8.67 -2.94 1.62
N ILE A 23 -7.70 -3.19 2.50
CA ILE A 23 -7.11 -4.52 2.67
C ILE A 23 -8.17 -5.50 3.17
N ASN A 24 -9.01 -5.10 4.13
CA ASN A 24 -10.06 -5.98 4.67
C ASN A 24 -11.08 -6.44 3.61
N ASN A 25 -11.34 -5.59 2.61
CA ASN A 25 -12.23 -5.86 1.49
C ASN A 25 -11.61 -6.75 0.40
N LEU A 26 -10.30 -7.01 0.45
CA LEU A 26 -9.66 -7.92 -0.50
C LEU A 26 -10.05 -9.38 -0.24
N PRO A 27 -10.04 -10.22 -1.29
CA PRO A 27 -10.12 -11.67 -1.13
C PRO A 27 -8.98 -12.18 -0.23
N PRO A 28 -9.13 -13.36 0.41
CA PRO A 28 -8.15 -13.89 1.35
C PRO A 28 -6.71 -13.93 0.81
N CYS A 29 -6.53 -14.29 -0.47
CA CYS A 29 -5.20 -14.30 -1.09
C CYS A 29 -4.55 -12.91 -1.09
N GLY A 30 -5.29 -11.85 -1.46
CA GLY A 30 -4.76 -10.48 -1.49
C GLY A 30 -4.36 -9.99 -0.11
N LYS A 31 -5.16 -10.30 0.92
CA LYS A 31 -4.82 -10.00 2.32
C LYS A 31 -3.52 -10.68 2.74
N THR A 32 -3.36 -11.96 2.41
CA THR A 32 -2.14 -12.70 2.70
C THR A 32 -0.93 -12.09 2.00
N CYS A 33 -1.04 -11.75 0.71
CA CYS A 33 0.08 -11.16 -0.03
C CYS A 33 0.57 -9.83 0.57
N ILE A 34 -0.36 -8.94 0.94
CA ILE A 34 0.01 -7.67 1.56
C ILE A 34 0.63 -7.90 2.95
N ASN A 35 0.01 -8.74 3.79
CA ASN A 35 0.53 -9.02 5.14
C ASN A 35 1.90 -9.70 5.12
N ASN A 36 2.14 -10.62 4.18
CA ASN A 36 3.45 -11.26 4.03
C ASN A 36 4.52 -10.23 3.66
N MET A 37 4.22 -9.30 2.75
CA MET A 37 5.16 -8.25 2.37
C MET A 37 5.43 -7.26 3.51
N LEU A 38 4.43 -6.96 4.34
CA LEU A 38 4.63 -6.18 5.57
C LEU A 38 5.58 -6.87 6.55
N ALA A 39 5.45 -8.19 6.70
CA ALA A 39 6.30 -9.00 7.57
C ALA A 39 7.76 -9.09 7.10
N LEU A 40 8.02 -8.85 5.81
CA LEU A 40 9.36 -8.84 5.23
C LEU A 40 10.10 -7.50 5.40
N ALA A 41 9.57 -6.55 6.18
CA ALA A 41 10.22 -5.25 6.38
C ALA A 41 11.72 -5.33 6.76
N PRO A 42 12.15 -6.19 7.71
CA PRO A 42 13.58 -6.36 8.01
C PRO A 42 14.40 -6.85 6.83
N SER A 43 13.87 -7.80 6.04
CA SER A 43 14.52 -8.33 4.85
C SER A 43 14.63 -7.29 3.73
N LEU A 44 13.79 -6.26 3.75
CA LEU A 44 13.79 -5.12 2.83
C LEU A 44 14.55 -3.90 3.38
N GLY A 45 15.31 -4.07 4.47
CA GLY A 45 16.17 -3.03 5.05
C GLY A 45 15.44 -2.05 5.97
N CYS A 46 14.19 -2.35 6.34
CA CYS A 46 13.38 -1.50 7.21
C CYS A 46 13.26 -2.09 8.62
N ALA A 47 13.11 -1.23 9.63
CA ALA A 47 12.75 -1.71 10.95
C ALA A 47 11.37 -2.41 10.94
N ASN A 48 11.14 -3.33 11.88
CA ASN A 48 9.84 -3.95 12.06
C ASN A 48 8.73 -2.90 12.13
N ASN A 49 7.65 -3.11 11.39
CA ASN A 49 6.49 -2.20 11.30
C ASN A 49 6.82 -0.76 10.86
N ASN A 50 8.01 -0.49 10.31
CA ASN A 50 8.31 0.82 9.72
C ASN A 50 7.77 0.87 8.28
N ILE A 51 6.46 1.14 8.20
CA ILE A 51 5.76 1.10 6.93
C ILE A 51 6.20 2.23 6.01
N THR A 52 6.50 3.42 6.55
CA THR A 52 7.05 4.53 5.75
C THR A 52 8.33 4.13 5.02
N CYS A 53 9.26 3.44 5.70
CA CYS A 53 10.45 2.89 5.05
C CYS A 53 10.07 1.88 3.98
N LEU A 54 9.16 0.96 4.30
CA LEU A 54 8.75 -0.11 3.40
C LEU A 54 8.14 0.42 2.09
N CYS A 55 7.34 1.49 2.20
CA CYS A 55 6.68 2.14 1.09
C CYS A 55 7.65 2.90 0.16
N THR A 56 8.83 3.28 0.66
CA THR A 56 9.91 3.80 -0.20
C THR A 56 10.67 2.70 -0.93
N ASN A 57 10.46 1.43 -0.58
CA ASN A 57 11.12 0.29 -1.21
C ASN A 57 10.21 -0.31 -2.30
N MET A 58 10.60 -0.15 -3.57
CA MET A 58 9.85 -0.68 -4.72
C MET A 58 9.61 -2.20 -4.66
N ASN A 59 10.46 -2.95 -3.94
CA ASN A 59 10.29 -4.38 -3.78
C ASN A 59 9.06 -4.75 -2.96
N PHE A 60 8.51 -3.83 -2.15
CA PHE A 60 7.22 -4.05 -1.50
C PHE A 60 6.11 -4.23 -2.56
N GLY A 61 5.96 -3.26 -3.46
CA GLY A 61 4.95 -3.31 -4.52
C GLY A 61 5.16 -4.46 -5.50
N PHE A 62 6.42 -4.74 -5.86
CA PHE A 62 6.74 -5.91 -6.70
C PHE A 62 6.38 -7.22 -6.00
N GLY A 63 6.72 -7.38 -4.73
CA GLY A 63 6.36 -8.60 -3.98
C GLY A 63 4.86 -8.79 -3.83
N VAL A 64 4.07 -7.72 -3.65
CA VAL A 64 2.59 -7.84 -3.63
C VAL A 64 2.07 -8.30 -5.00
N ARG A 65 2.55 -7.71 -6.09
CA ARG A 65 2.18 -8.10 -7.46
C ARG A 65 2.54 -9.54 -7.77
N ASP A 66 3.77 -9.93 -7.45
CA ASP A 66 4.31 -11.25 -7.76
C ASP A 66 3.58 -12.31 -6.93
N CYS A 67 3.39 -12.06 -5.62
CA CYS A 67 2.56 -12.91 -4.76
C CYS A 67 1.14 -13.07 -5.31
N ALA A 68 0.48 -11.98 -5.70
CA ALA A 68 -0.88 -12.05 -6.25
C ALA A 68 -0.94 -12.86 -7.55
N SER A 69 0.06 -12.70 -8.42
CA SER A 69 0.12 -13.38 -9.72
C SER A 69 0.44 -14.88 -9.59
N GLU A 70 1.24 -15.25 -8.58
CA GLU A 70 1.69 -16.63 -8.38
C GLU A 70 0.79 -17.45 -7.46
N SER A 71 0.20 -16.80 -6.44
CA SER A 71 -0.51 -17.50 -5.35
C SER A 71 -2.02 -17.37 -5.42
N CYS A 72 -2.58 -16.38 -6.12
CA CYS A 72 -4.03 -16.23 -6.18
C CYS A 72 -4.66 -17.11 -7.27
N PRO A 73 -5.85 -17.67 -7.01
CA PRO A 73 -6.64 -18.34 -8.04
C PRO A 73 -6.88 -17.45 -9.27
N LYS A 74 -7.00 -18.07 -10.45
CA LYS A 74 -7.14 -17.33 -11.73
C LYS A 74 -8.42 -16.52 -11.86
N ASP A 75 -9.43 -16.83 -11.07
CA ASP A 75 -10.72 -16.12 -11.00
C ASP A 75 -10.67 -14.90 -10.06
N VAL A 76 -9.57 -14.70 -9.33
CA VAL A 76 -9.35 -13.50 -8.51
C VAL A 76 -8.82 -12.37 -9.38
N ASP A 77 -9.43 -11.19 -9.27
CA ASP A 77 -8.90 -9.97 -9.88
C ASP A 77 -7.64 -9.50 -9.13
N THR A 78 -6.48 -9.89 -9.64
CA THR A 78 -5.18 -9.50 -9.08
C THR A 78 -4.88 -8.01 -9.28
N SER A 79 -5.53 -7.34 -10.23
CA SER A 79 -5.32 -5.90 -10.46
C SER A 79 -5.82 -5.06 -9.28
N GLN A 80 -6.93 -5.48 -8.66
CA GLN A 80 -7.44 -4.85 -7.43
C GLN A 80 -6.46 -5.03 -6.26
N ILE A 81 -5.85 -6.21 -6.11
CA ILE A 81 -4.87 -6.48 -5.05
C ILE A 81 -3.64 -5.57 -5.21
N ILE A 82 -3.14 -5.46 -6.45
CA ILE A 82 -2.00 -4.59 -6.77
C ILE A 82 -2.35 -3.13 -6.48
N SER A 83 -3.53 -2.67 -6.93
CA SER A 83 -3.99 -1.29 -6.71
C SER A 83 -4.11 -0.96 -5.22
N VAL A 84 -4.63 -1.87 -4.40
CA VAL A 84 -4.72 -1.69 -2.94
C VAL A 84 -3.33 -1.71 -2.32
N GLY A 85 -2.45 -2.62 -2.74
CA GLY A 85 -1.06 -2.68 -2.26
C GLY A 85 -0.25 -1.42 -2.60
N THR A 86 -0.41 -0.86 -3.80
CA THR A 86 0.24 0.41 -4.17
C THR A 86 -0.41 1.61 -3.50
N GLY A 87 -1.74 1.63 -3.37
CA GLY A 87 -2.47 2.73 -2.72
C GLY A 87 -2.29 2.77 -1.21
N PHE A 88 -1.84 1.67 -0.61
CA PHE A 88 -1.48 1.61 0.78
C PHE A 88 -0.24 2.48 1.11
N CYS A 89 0.66 2.76 0.15
CA CYS A 89 2.00 3.29 0.39
C CYS A 89 2.29 4.77 0.03
#